data_AF-A0A8J7H5M0-F1
#
_entry.id   AF-A0A8J7H5M0-F1
#
_cell.length_a   1.000
_cell.length_b   1.000
_cell.length_c   1.000
_cell.angle_alpha   90.00
_cell.angle_beta   90.00
_cell.angle_gamma   90.00
#
_symmetry.space_group_name_H-M   'P 1'
#
loop_
_entity.id
_entity.type
_entity.pdbx_description
1 polymer ?
#
loop_
_entity_poly.entity_id
_entity_poly.type
_entity_poly.pdbx_seq_one_letter_code
_entity_poly.pdbx_strand_id
1 'polypeptide(L)'
;MIVVDRLLRSQIDSKMLNMNIDNRMYIKANNKIYNRLHRTDDIKDAIEVYFDNQIGIIEVKTQEPEPKKKKITKVAQGKEPSSNDYQFDILAIIEVRNEQENLKGERIQEFELKISALFDYVRNSDEGKRLMIKIKSNVLEDEIYNDFAKIYRKYKILNRQKVGDYFFKEMEDLVNKLCDYFEVVVRKYA
;
A
#
# COMPACT_ATOMS: atom_id res chain seq x y z
N MET A 1 -12.25 -10.43 15.84
CA MET A 1 -12.00 -11.63 15.00
C MET A 1 -10.51 -11.96 14.98
N ILE A 2 -9.89 -12.23 16.15
CA ILE A 2 -8.43 -12.46 16.30
C ILE A 2 -8.13 -13.93 16.66
N VAL A 3 -9.10 -14.63 17.25
CA VAL A 3 -8.93 -16.03 17.72
C VAL A 3 -8.86 -17.01 16.54
N VAL A 4 -9.60 -16.75 15.47
CA VAL A 4 -9.71 -17.66 14.30
C VAL A 4 -8.38 -17.75 13.54
N ASP A 5 -7.65 -16.66 13.38
CA ASP A 5 -6.39 -16.66 12.60
C ASP A 5 -5.22 -17.29 13.35
N ARG A 6 -5.15 -17.11 14.69
CA ARG A 6 -4.17 -17.82 15.53
C ARG A 6 -4.44 -19.32 15.57
N LEU A 7 -5.72 -19.72 15.62
CA LEU A 7 -6.13 -21.12 15.62
C LEU A 7 -5.78 -21.79 14.28
N LEU A 8 -6.00 -21.11 13.15
CA LEU A 8 -5.67 -21.65 11.83
C LEU A 8 -4.15 -21.84 11.66
N ARG A 9 -3.35 -20.86 12.08
CA ARG A 9 -1.88 -20.95 12.05
C ARG A 9 -1.35 -22.06 12.94
N SER A 10 -1.87 -22.15 14.17
CA SER A 10 -1.58 -23.25 15.10
C SER A 10 -1.93 -24.63 14.53
N GLN A 11 -3.06 -24.76 13.84
CA GLN A 11 -3.49 -26.01 13.21
C GLN A 11 -2.57 -26.41 12.05
N ILE A 12 -2.14 -25.44 11.23
CA ILE A 12 -1.20 -25.66 10.13
C ILE A 12 0.16 -26.09 10.69
N ASP A 13 0.69 -25.37 11.67
CA ASP A 13 1.99 -25.67 12.28
C ASP A 13 2.01 -27.06 12.91
N SER A 14 0.96 -27.43 13.64
CA SER A 14 0.81 -28.76 14.25
C SER A 14 0.74 -29.86 13.18
N LYS A 15 0.05 -29.61 12.07
CA LYS A 15 -0.07 -30.57 10.97
C LYS A 15 1.23 -30.74 10.20
N MET A 16 2.01 -29.67 10.05
CA MET A 16 3.34 -29.67 9.41
C MET A 16 4.36 -30.45 10.26
N LEU A 17 4.31 -30.28 11.59
CA LEU A 17 5.16 -30.99 12.55
C LEU A 17 4.84 -32.50 12.59
N ASN A 18 3.54 -32.85 12.57
CA ASN A 18 3.09 -34.25 12.57
C ASN A 18 3.38 -35.01 11.26
N MET A 19 3.58 -34.31 10.14
CA MET A 19 4.02 -34.91 8.88
C MET A 19 5.54 -34.92 8.72
N ASN A 20 6.30 -34.49 9.74
CA ASN A 20 7.76 -34.31 9.69
C ASN A 20 8.22 -33.51 8.46
N ILE A 21 7.39 -32.56 8.01
CA ILE A 21 7.70 -31.72 6.86
C ILE A 21 8.57 -30.59 7.35
N ASP A 22 9.88 -30.73 7.11
CA ASP A 22 10.83 -29.67 7.38
C ASP A 22 10.42 -28.39 6.65
N ASN A 23 10.38 -27.27 7.37
CA ASN A 23 10.04 -25.97 6.79
C ASN A 23 11.01 -25.59 5.63
N ARG A 24 12.25 -26.10 5.70
CA ARG A 24 13.24 -26.02 4.61
C ARG A 24 12.79 -26.74 3.34
N MET A 25 12.09 -27.87 3.47
CA MET A 25 11.56 -28.64 2.36
C MET A 25 10.38 -27.93 1.70
N TYR A 26 9.50 -27.32 2.50
CA TYR A 26 8.39 -26.48 2.02
C TYR A 26 8.90 -25.24 1.24
N ILE A 27 9.87 -24.52 1.79
CA ILE A 27 10.47 -23.34 1.12
C ILE A 27 11.16 -23.75 -0.19
N LYS A 28 11.88 -24.88 -0.21
CA LYS A 28 12.50 -25.41 -1.43
C LYS A 28 11.46 -25.78 -2.49
N ALA A 29 10.33 -26.38 -2.10
CA ALA A 29 9.25 -26.72 -3.01
C ALA A 29 8.62 -25.46 -3.64
N ASN A 30 8.33 -24.44 -2.83
CA ASN A 30 7.75 -23.18 -3.31
C ASN A 30 8.71 -22.40 -4.22
N ASN A 31 10.00 -22.31 -3.87
CA ASN A 31 11.00 -21.67 -4.74
C ASN A 31 11.14 -22.40 -6.09
N LYS A 32 11.04 -23.74 -6.10
CA LYS A 32 11.09 -24.52 -7.33
C LYS A 32 9.86 -24.27 -8.23
N ILE A 33 8.69 -24.07 -7.63
CA ILE A 33 7.45 -23.73 -8.36
C ILE A 33 7.54 -22.30 -8.91
N TYR A 34 7.95 -21.35 -8.08
CA TYR A 34 8.12 -19.94 -8.48
C TYR A 34 9.10 -19.80 -9.65
N ASN A 35 10.28 -20.43 -9.55
CA ASN A 35 11.29 -20.40 -10.61
C ASN A 35 10.83 -21.13 -11.89
N ARG A 36 9.88 -22.07 -11.79
CA ARG A 36 9.29 -22.74 -12.96
C ARG A 36 8.24 -21.86 -13.63
N LEU A 37 7.41 -21.16 -12.86
CA LEU A 37 6.36 -20.27 -13.36
C LEU A 37 6.93 -18.98 -13.97
N HIS A 38 8.05 -18.50 -13.43
CA HIS A 38 8.73 -17.27 -13.88
C HIS A 38 10.00 -17.56 -14.69
N ARG A 39 10.10 -18.75 -15.28
CA ARG A 39 11.16 -19.04 -16.25
C ARG A 39 10.80 -18.32 -17.55
N THR A 40 11.40 -17.15 -17.76
CA THR A 40 11.34 -16.48 -19.06
C THR A 40 12.26 -17.24 -20.01
N ASP A 41 11.69 -17.96 -20.98
CA ASP A 41 12.40 -18.51 -22.14
C ASP A 41 12.66 -17.42 -23.20
N ASP A 42 12.77 -16.15 -22.76
CA ASP A 42 13.07 -15.04 -23.64
C ASP A 42 14.50 -15.22 -24.17
N ILE A 43 14.59 -15.40 -25.48
CA ILE A 43 15.83 -15.31 -26.23
C ILE A 43 16.42 -13.94 -25.91
N LYS A 44 17.51 -13.91 -25.15
CA LYS A 44 18.24 -12.68 -24.91
C LYS A 44 18.88 -12.26 -26.23
N ASP A 45 18.38 -11.20 -26.84
CA ASP A 45 19.03 -10.61 -28.00
C ASP A 45 20.47 -10.26 -27.66
N ALA A 46 21.42 -10.72 -28.48
CA ALA A 46 22.82 -10.34 -28.36
C ALA A 46 22.94 -8.86 -28.74
N ILE A 47 22.99 -7.97 -27.75
CA ILE A 47 23.26 -6.55 -27.97
C ILE A 47 24.76 -6.41 -28.25
N GLU A 48 25.13 -6.20 -29.51
CA GLU A 48 26.49 -5.77 -29.90
C GLU A 48 26.66 -4.28 -29.57
N VAL A 49 27.48 -3.99 -28.56
CA VAL A 49 27.84 -2.62 -28.18
C VAL A 49 29.06 -2.19 -28.99
N TYR A 50 28.86 -1.29 -29.94
CA TYR A 50 29.96 -0.61 -30.64
C TYR A 50 30.34 0.65 -29.86
N PHE A 51 31.62 0.77 -29.48
CA PHE A 51 32.17 2.03 -28.99
C PHE A 51 32.62 2.87 -30.19
N ASP A 52 31.86 3.91 -30.50
CA ASP A 52 32.28 4.94 -31.46
C ASP A 52 33.22 5.93 -30.76
N ASN A 53 34.50 5.92 -31.15
CA ASN A 53 35.54 6.81 -30.62
C ASN A 53 35.67 8.12 -31.43
N GLN A 54 34.65 8.53 -32.18
CA GLN A 54 34.67 9.79 -32.93
C GLN A 54 33.75 10.85 -32.31
N ILE A 55 34.17 11.41 -31.16
CA ILE A 55 33.71 12.74 -30.75
C ILE A 55 34.96 13.57 -30.46
N GLY A 56 35.24 14.53 -31.35
CA GLY A 56 36.41 15.41 -31.27
C GLY A 56 36.47 16.19 -29.96
N ILE A 57 37.67 16.26 -29.38
CA ILE A 57 37.95 17.02 -28.15
C ILE A 57 37.86 18.51 -28.47
N ILE A 58 36.82 19.18 -28.01
CA ILE A 58 36.79 20.64 -27.88
C ILE A 58 37.27 20.96 -26.47
N GLU A 59 38.42 21.64 -26.34
CA GLU A 59 38.87 22.17 -25.05
C GLU A 59 37.91 23.25 -24.56
N VAL A 60 36.91 22.83 -23.79
CA VAL A 60 36.15 23.74 -22.94
C VAL A 60 37.04 24.05 -21.73
N LYS A 61 37.49 25.30 -21.60
CA LYS A 61 38.18 25.78 -20.39
C LYS A 61 37.31 25.48 -19.17
N THR A 62 37.71 24.50 -18.38
CA THR A 62 37.09 24.15 -17.10
C THR A 62 37.34 25.30 -16.12
N GLN A 63 36.29 26.04 -15.77
CA GLN A 63 36.31 26.82 -14.53
C GLN A 63 36.32 25.84 -13.35
N GLU A 64 37.15 26.11 -12.35
CA GLU A 64 37.20 25.28 -11.15
C GLU A 64 35.81 25.23 -10.49
N PRO A 65 35.25 24.02 -10.26
CA PRO A 65 33.94 23.89 -9.65
C PRO A 65 34.01 24.38 -8.20
N GLU A 66 33.05 25.24 -7.81
CA GLU A 66 32.91 25.65 -6.41
C GLU A 66 32.83 24.42 -5.49
N PRO A 67 33.53 24.42 -4.34
CA PRO A 67 33.64 23.26 -3.47
C PRO A 67 32.26 22.87 -2.94
N LYS A 68 31.70 21.80 -3.51
CA LYS A 68 30.49 21.17 -2.99
C LYS A 68 30.76 20.74 -1.54
N LYS A 69 30.03 21.35 -0.60
CA LYS A 69 30.01 20.91 0.80
C LYS A 69 29.68 19.42 0.81
N LYS A 70 30.63 18.60 1.26
CA LYS A 70 30.44 17.15 1.45
C LYS A 70 29.22 16.99 2.34
N LYS A 71 28.09 16.50 1.80
CA LYS A 71 27.03 15.98 2.65
C LYS A 71 27.67 14.84 3.41
N ILE A 72 27.83 15.01 4.72
CA ILE A 72 28.29 13.95 5.60
C ILE A 72 27.31 12.81 5.39
N THR A 73 27.75 11.77 4.68
CA THR A 73 27.01 10.52 4.59
C THR A 73 26.88 10.05 6.03
N LYS A 74 25.67 10.15 6.61
CA LYS A 74 25.38 9.51 7.87
C LYS A 74 25.50 8.01 7.60
N VAL A 75 26.69 7.48 7.88
CA VAL A 75 26.94 6.04 8.00
C VAL A 75 25.81 5.50 8.85
N ALA A 76 25.11 4.46 8.39
CA ALA A 76 24.08 3.83 9.19
C ALA A 76 24.71 3.44 10.53
N GLN A 77 24.36 4.17 11.59
CA GLN A 77 24.72 3.77 12.94
C GLN A 77 23.99 2.45 13.17
N GLY A 78 24.75 1.36 13.22
CA GLY A 78 24.22 0.11 13.75
C GLY A 78 23.60 0.44 15.10
N LYS A 79 22.30 0.16 15.24
CA LYS A 79 21.60 0.32 16.51
C LYS A 79 22.42 -0.46 17.55
N GLU A 80 22.81 0.21 18.64
CA GLU A 80 23.45 -0.47 19.77
C GLU A 80 22.57 -1.66 20.20
N PRO A 81 23.17 -2.80 20.61
CA PRO A 81 22.41 -3.94 21.09
C PRO A 81 21.43 -3.45 22.15
N SER A 82 20.15 -3.69 21.92
CA SER A 82 19.09 -3.05 22.69
C SER A 82 19.29 -3.36 24.17
N SER A 83 19.25 -2.34 25.01
CA SER A 83 19.24 -2.39 26.47
C SER A 83 18.02 -3.10 27.08
N ASN A 84 17.32 -3.94 26.31
CA ASN A 84 16.22 -4.77 26.79
C ASN A 84 16.77 -6.16 27.10
N ASP A 85 16.43 -6.69 28.29
CA ASP A 85 16.85 -7.98 28.88
C ASP A 85 16.37 -9.23 28.10
N TYR A 86 16.35 -9.17 26.76
CA TYR A 86 15.98 -10.31 25.93
C TYR A 86 17.19 -11.21 25.71
N GLN A 87 17.03 -12.49 26.04
CA GLN A 87 18.06 -13.53 25.84
C GLN A 87 18.49 -13.70 24.37
N PHE A 88 17.66 -13.28 23.42
CA PHE A 88 17.93 -13.41 21.99
C PHE A 88 17.54 -12.13 21.23
N ASP A 89 18.43 -11.65 20.37
CA ASP A 89 18.21 -10.47 19.50
C ASP A 89 16.98 -10.59 18.59
N ILE A 90 16.53 -11.82 18.29
CA ILE A 90 15.34 -12.06 17.47
C ILE A 90 14.06 -11.53 18.13
N LEU A 91 14.00 -11.48 19.47
CA LEU A 91 12.83 -10.99 20.19
C LEU A 91 12.65 -9.48 19.99
N ALA A 92 13.74 -8.71 20.01
CA ALA A 92 13.72 -7.28 19.70
C ALA A 92 13.25 -7.02 18.25
N ILE A 93 13.63 -7.89 17.30
CA ILE A 93 13.16 -7.79 15.91
C ILE A 93 11.65 -8.07 15.80
N ILE A 94 11.14 -9.05 16.55
CA ILE A 94 9.71 -9.37 16.59
C ILE A 94 8.91 -8.21 17.20
N GLU A 95 9.40 -7.63 18.29
CA GLU A 95 8.78 -6.47 18.95
C GLU A 95 8.64 -5.29 17.98
N VAL A 96 9.72 -4.91 17.27
CA VAL A 96 9.69 -3.86 16.25
C VAL A 96 8.70 -4.17 15.13
N ARG A 97 8.57 -5.44 14.70
CA ARG A 97 7.58 -5.83 13.67
C ARG A 97 6.16 -5.74 14.20
N ASN A 98 5.90 -6.18 15.43
CA ASN A 98 4.58 -6.08 16.04
C ASN A 98 4.15 -4.62 16.20
N GLU A 99 5.07 -3.72 16.57
CA GLU A 99 4.82 -2.27 16.58
C GLU A 99 4.44 -1.74 15.20
N GLN A 100 5.16 -2.14 14.15
CA GLN A 100 4.82 -1.77 12.78
C GLN A 100 3.45 -2.28 12.34
N GLU A 101 3.06 -3.49 12.75
CA GLU A 101 1.73 -4.04 12.50
C GLU A 101 0.64 -3.28 13.26
N ASN A 102 0.89 -2.89 14.52
CA ASN A 102 -0.03 -2.06 15.30
C ASN A 102 -0.26 -0.70 14.65
N LEU A 103 0.82 -0.03 14.20
CA LEU A 103 0.73 1.25 13.49
C LEU A 103 -0.06 1.14 12.18
N LYS A 104 0.07 0.01 11.46
CA LYS A 104 -0.76 -0.26 10.28
C LYS A 104 -2.22 -0.43 10.66
N GLY A 105 -2.50 -1.17 11.73
CA GLY A 105 -3.86 -1.38 12.25
C GLY A 105 -4.55 -0.07 12.65
N GLU A 106 -3.86 0.81 13.39
CA GLU A 106 -4.38 2.12 13.79
C GLU A 106 -4.71 2.99 12.57
N ARG A 107 -3.84 3.02 11.56
CA ARG A 107 -4.10 3.76 10.32
C ARG A 107 -5.33 3.24 9.57
N ILE A 108 -5.53 1.92 9.53
CA ILE A 108 -6.72 1.33 8.90
C ILE A 108 -7.99 1.80 9.62
N GLN A 109 -7.99 1.77 10.95
CA GLN A 109 -9.13 2.25 11.76
C GLN A 109 -9.38 3.75 11.53
N GLU A 110 -8.32 4.56 11.45
CA GLU A 110 -8.45 5.98 11.16
C GLU A 110 -9.08 6.23 9.77
N PHE A 111 -8.67 5.45 8.76
CA PHE A 111 -9.26 5.52 7.41
C PHE A 111 -10.73 5.09 7.41
N GLU A 112 -11.08 4.03 8.13
CA GLU A 112 -12.45 3.53 8.26
C GLU A 112 -13.38 4.61 8.84
N LEU A 113 -12.95 5.29 9.90
CA LEU A 113 -13.70 6.40 10.50
C LEU A 113 -13.86 7.57 9.52
N LYS A 114 -12.82 7.91 8.77
CA LYS A 114 -12.87 8.98 7.75
C LYS A 114 -13.80 8.64 6.59
N ILE A 115 -13.84 7.38 6.15
CA ILE A 115 -14.76 6.89 5.12
C ILE A 115 -16.20 6.95 5.63
N SER A 116 -16.44 6.53 6.87
CA SER A 116 -17.76 6.61 7.50
C SER A 116 -18.26 8.06 7.56
N ALA A 117 -17.39 8.99 7.99
CA ALA A 117 -17.71 10.42 8.01
C ALA A 117 -18.02 10.99 6.61
N LEU A 118 -17.32 10.53 5.57
CA LEU A 118 -17.64 10.87 4.18
C LEU A 118 -19.03 10.38 3.79
N PHE A 119 -19.38 9.13 4.09
CA PHE A 119 -20.70 8.59 3.74
C PHE A 119 -21.83 9.26 4.50
N ASP A 120 -21.61 9.61 5.77
CA ASP A 120 -22.58 10.39 6.53
C ASP A 120 -22.76 11.79 5.96
N TYR A 121 -21.69 12.42 5.49
CA TYR A 121 -21.78 13.67 4.74
C TYR A 121 -22.61 13.50 3.46
N VAL A 122 -22.36 12.45 2.66
CA VAL A 122 -23.13 12.18 1.44
C VAL A 122 -24.62 12.02 1.78
N ARG A 123 -24.98 11.18 2.77
CA ARG A 123 -26.37 10.95 3.19
C ARG A 123 -27.10 12.21 3.64
N ASN A 124 -26.41 13.09 4.36
CA ASN A 124 -27.02 14.29 4.92
C ASN A 124 -27.11 15.45 3.90
N SER A 125 -26.24 15.46 2.89
CA SER A 125 -26.23 16.48 1.84
C SER A 125 -27.41 16.34 0.87
N ASP A 126 -27.97 17.45 0.39
CA ASP A 126 -29.07 17.40 -0.58
C ASP A 126 -28.66 16.80 -1.93
N GLU A 127 -27.42 17.03 -2.35
CA GLU A 127 -26.82 16.40 -3.54
C GLU A 127 -26.72 14.87 -3.36
N GLY A 128 -26.29 14.41 -2.18
CA GLY A 128 -26.19 12.98 -1.91
C GLY A 128 -27.54 12.29 -1.72
N LYS A 129 -28.57 12.97 -1.19
CA LYS A 129 -29.94 12.46 -1.21
C LYS A 129 -30.44 12.22 -2.64
N ARG A 130 -30.16 13.15 -3.57
CA ARG A 130 -30.48 12.98 -5.00
C ARG A 130 -29.71 11.80 -5.60
N LEU A 131 -28.42 11.68 -5.29
CA LEU A 131 -27.61 10.53 -5.71
C LEU A 131 -28.20 9.21 -5.21
N MET A 132 -28.61 9.13 -3.95
CA MET A 132 -29.24 7.92 -3.40
C MET A 132 -30.53 7.54 -4.14
N ILE A 133 -31.35 8.52 -4.53
CA ILE A 133 -32.55 8.27 -5.36
C ILE A 133 -32.14 7.73 -6.73
N LYS A 134 -31.11 8.30 -7.36
CA LYS A 134 -30.58 7.82 -8.64
C LYS A 134 -30.06 6.39 -8.56
N ILE A 135 -29.31 6.05 -7.51
CA ILE A 135 -28.80 4.69 -7.26
C ILE A 135 -29.95 3.67 -7.15
N LYS A 136 -31.06 4.06 -6.52
CA LYS A 136 -32.25 3.19 -6.42
C LYS A 136 -33.05 3.09 -7.72
N SER A 137 -32.75 3.94 -8.69
CA SER A 137 -33.43 4.00 -9.99
C SER A 137 -32.59 3.33 -11.08
N ASN A 138 -33.16 3.05 -12.24
CA ASN A 138 -32.43 2.53 -13.40
C ASN A 138 -31.70 3.65 -14.16
N VAL A 139 -30.80 4.35 -13.47
CA VAL A 139 -29.92 5.38 -14.07
C VAL A 139 -28.62 4.73 -14.54
N LEU A 140 -27.97 5.34 -15.54
CA LEU A 140 -26.67 4.89 -16.04
C LEU A 140 -25.58 5.03 -14.95
N GLU A 141 -24.70 4.03 -14.86
CA GLU A 141 -23.62 3.99 -13.86
C GLU A 141 -22.67 5.20 -13.98
N ASP A 142 -22.35 5.63 -15.20
CA ASP A 142 -21.50 6.79 -15.44
C ASP A 142 -22.05 8.08 -14.81
N GLU A 143 -23.38 8.25 -14.79
CA GLU A 143 -24.01 9.40 -14.17
C GLU A 143 -23.86 9.35 -12.64
N ILE A 144 -24.01 8.16 -12.06
CA ILE A 144 -23.84 7.91 -10.62
C ILE A 144 -22.39 8.23 -10.21
N TYR A 145 -21.40 7.72 -10.94
CA TYR A 145 -19.99 7.99 -10.66
C TYR A 145 -19.65 9.48 -10.78
N ASN A 146 -20.14 10.14 -11.82
CA ASN A 146 -19.90 11.57 -12.01
C ASN A 146 -20.50 12.42 -10.89
N ASP A 147 -21.70 12.09 -10.43
CA ASP A 147 -22.35 12.81 -9.34
C ASP A 147 -21.68 12.54 -7.98
N PHE A 148 -21.31 11.28 -7.70
CA PHE A 148 -20.53 10.96 -6.50
C PHE A 148 -19.17 11.68 -6.50
N ALA A 149 -18.48 11.73 -7.65
CA ALA A 149 -17.20 12.43 -7.78
C ALA A 149 -17.34 13.94 -7.50
N LYS A 150 -18.44 14.59 -7.93
CA LYS A 150 -18.72 16.00 -7.59
C LYS A 150 -18.88 16.19 -6.08
N ILE A 151 -19.65 15.32 -5.42
CA ILE A 151 -19.87 15.37 -3.97
C ILE A 151 -18.54 15.15 -3.23
N TYR A 152 -17.73 14.18 -3.66
CA TYR A 152 -16.41 13.91 -3.11
C TYR A 152 -15.47 15.11 -3.24
N ARG A 153 -15.41 15.75 -4.41
CA ARG A 153 -14.61 16.98 -4.62
C ARG A 153 -15.03 18.10 -3.67
N LYS A 154 -16.34 18.28 -3.49
CA LYS A 154 -16.88 19.27 -2.55
C LYS A 154 -16.49 18.95 -1.10
N TYR A 155 -16.61 17.68 -0.70
CA TYR A 155 -16.16 17.22 0.62
C TYR A 155 -14.65 17.43 0.82
N LYS A 156 -13.82 17.11 -0.18
CA LYS A 156 -12.36 17.33 -0.17
C LYS A 156 -12.02 18.79 0.07
N ILE A 157 -12.71 19.72 -0.56
CA ILE A 157 -12.49 21.17 -0.38
C ILE A 157 -12.86 21.60 1.04
N LEU A 158 -14.05 21.21 1.52
CA LEU A 158 -14.57 21.65 2.83
C LEU A 158 -13.80 21.05 4.00
N ASN A 159 -13.39 19.79 3.89
CA ASN A 159 -12.81 19.03 5.00
C ASN A 159 -11.31 18.79 4.86
N ARG A 160 -10.63 19.53 3.95
CA ARG A 160 -9.18 19.40 3.71
C ARG A 160 -8.36 19.53 4.99
N GLN A 161 -8.67 20.54 5.81
CA GLN A 161 -7.94 20.81 7.05
C GLN A 161 -8.20 19.76 8.14
N LYS A 162 -9.42 19.21 8.20
CA LYS A 162 -9.84 18.25 9.23
C LYS A 162 -9.37 16.82 8.93
N VAL A 163 -9.54 16.38 7.68
CA VAL A 163 -9.29 14.99 7.27
C VAL A 163 -7.82 14.78 6.89
N GLY A 164 -7.17 15.83 6.40
CA GLY A 164 -5.77 15.86 6.00
C GLY A 164 -5.53 15.42 4.56
N ASP A 165 -4.48 15.97 3.95
CA ASP A 165 -4.14 15.74 2.54
C ASP A 165 -3.78 14.29 2.23
N TYR A 166 -3.23 13.55 3.20
CA TYR A 166 -2.81 12.16 3.01
C TYR A 166 -3.98 11.25 2.62
N PHE A 167 -5.11 11.34 3.33
CA PHE A 167 -6.30 10.56 3.05
C PHE A 167 -6.80 10.81 1.61
N PHE A 168 -6.90 12.08 1.21
CA PHE A 168 -7.44 12.42 -0.11
C PHE A 168 -6.52 12.01 -1.26
N LYS A 169 -5.21 11.90 -1.05
CA LYS A 169 -4.26 11.39 -2.03
C LYS A 169 -4.43 9.89 -2.23
N GLU A 170 -4.47 9.13 -1.13
CA GLU A 170 -4.64 7.67 -1.18
C GLU A 170 -6.00 7.27 -1.78
N MET A 171 -7.05 8.07 -1.53
CA MET A 171 -8.39 7.76 -2.00
C MET A 171 -8.71 8.32 -3.40
N GLU A 172 -7.83 9.10 -4.02
CA GLU A 172 -8.08 9.78 -5.30
C GLU A 172 -8.38 8.80 -6.45
N ASP A 173 -7.59 7.72 -6.53
CA ASP A 173 -7.77 6.68 -7.55
C ASP A 173 -8.84 5.65 -7.16
N LEU A 174 -9.33 5.70 -5.91
CA LEU A 174 -10.29 4.75 -5.34
C LEU A 174 -11.71 5.32 -5.23
N VAL A 175 -11.96 6.53 -5.75
CA VAL A 175 -13.27 7.20 -5.67
C VAL A 175 -14.39 6.36 -6.29
N ASN A 176 -14.14 5.70 -7.43
CA ASN A 176 -15.16 4.85 -8.06
C ASN A 176 -15.46 3.63 -7.18
N LYS A 177 -14.45 2.99 -6.59
CA LYS A 177 -14.65 1.87 -5.64
C LYS A 177 -15.40 2.31 -4.38
N LEU A 178 -15.15 3.53 -3.91
CA LEU A 178 -15.94 4.11 -2.81
C LEU A 178 -17.40 4.28 -3.21
N CYS A 179 -17.66 4.69 -4.46
CA CYS A 179 -19.01 4.79 -4.99
C CYS A 179 -19.69 3.42 -5.04
N ASP A 180 -19.03 2.40 -5.57
CA ASP A 180 -19.55 1.01 -5.61
C ASP A 180 -19.95 0.54 -4.22
N TYR A 181 -19.06 0.76 -3.25
CA TYR A 181 -19.32 0.37 -1.87
C TYR A 181 -20.49 1.15 -1.28
N PHE A 182 -20.55 2.45 -1.53
CA PHE A 182 -21.67 3.29 -1.09
C PHE A 182 -22.99 2.82 -1.71
N GLU A 183 -23.00 2.45 -2.98
CA GLU A 183 -24.16 1.91 -3.67
C GLU A 183 -24.64 0.60 -3.04
N VAL A 184 -23.73 -0.34 -2.76
CA VAL A 184 -24.07 -1.58 -2.05
C VAL A 184 -24.70 -1.27 -0.68
N VAL A 185 -24.14 -0.30 0.06
CA VAL A 185 -24.69 0.13 1.34
C VAL A 185 -26.10 0.72 1.16
N VAL A 186 -26.30 1.60 0.19
CA VAL A 186 -27.61 2.22 -0.07
C VAL A 186 -28.66 1.17 -0.47
N ARG A 187 -28.30 0.17 -1.28
CA ARG A 187 -29.21 -0.91 -1.70
C ARG A 187 -29.50 -1.90 -0.57
N LYS A 188 -28.54 -2.16 0.32
CA LYS A 188 -28.71 -3.11 1.44
C LYS A 188 -29.61 -2.57 2.56
N TYR A 189 -29.62 -1.27 2.78
CA TYR A 189 -30.44 -0.60 3.79
C TYR A 189 -31.64 0.16 3.18
N ALA A 190 -32.02 -0.18 1.94
CA ALA A 190 -33.23 0.32 1.27
C ALA A 190 -34.46 -0.51 1.62
#